data_AF-A0A6L5YJP4-F1
#
_entry.id   AF-A0A6L5YJP4-F1
#
_cell.length_a   1.000
_cell.length_b   1.000
_cell.length_c   1.000
_cell.angle_alpha   90.00
_cell.angle_beta   90.00
_cell.angle_gamma   90.00
#
_symmetry.space_group_name_H-M   'P 1'
#
loop_
_entity.id
_entity.type
_entity.pdbx_description
1 polymer ?
#
loop_
_entity_poly.entity_id
_entity_poly.type
_entity_poly.pdbx_seq_one_letter_code
_entity_poly.pdbx_strand_id
1 'polypeptide(L)'
;MEEKQELLTVKDATSVQKGILELVLGYPDYPESFTADNSTVKWSNLNEDRSIGLFPMQGAVYLKRYVSGSYEAQYPFQIAYKCSADTNRANIDDQTMLEQLAGWLEESGITFSDSRMQLEYIDRTSPVFAAAKDDNTVTYAVNMQLRYFYKK
;
A
#
# COMPACT_ATOMS: atom_id res chain seq x y z
N MET A 1 1.77 14.35 28.33
CA MET A 1 2.38 13.02 28.41
C MET A 1 1.90 12.28 27.17
N GLU A 2 2.75 12.12 26.16
CA GLU A 2 2.40 11.30 24.99
C GLU A 2 2.36 9.85 25.46
N GLU A 3 1.19 9.21 25.39
CA GLU A 3 1.11 7.77 25.56
C GLU A 3 1.93 7.11 24.46
N LYS A 4 2.97 6.37 24.87
CA LYS A 4 3.83 5.64 23.94
C LYS A 4 3.02 4.55 23.27
N GLN A 5 2.66 4.73 22.00
CA GLN A 5 1.90 3.76 21.22
C GLN A 5 2.68 2.43 21.14
N GLU A 6 1.98 1.32 21.38
CA GLU A 6 2.54 -0.03 21.34
C GLU A 6 2.72 -0.47 19.89
N LEU A 7 3.92 -0.94 19.51
CA LEU A 7 4.20 -1.43 18.16
C LEU A 7 3.46 -2.75 17.88
N LEU A 8 3.00 -2.93 16.64
CA LEU A 8 2.41 -4.19 16.20
C LEU A 8 3.41 -5.35 16.29
N THR A 9 2.93 -6.54 16.67
CA THR A 9 3.75 -7.75 16.57
C THR A 9 4.01 -8.10 15.10
N VAL A 10 5.13 -8.80 14.83
CA VAL A 10 5.47 -9.28 13.48
C VAL A 10 4.35 -10.14 12.89
N LYS A 11 3.71 -10.98 13.70
CA LYS A 11 2.63 -11.86 13.25
C LYS A 11 1.42 -11.07 12.77
N ASP A 12 1.02 -10.05 13.52
CA ASP A 12 -0.15 -9.23 13.19
C ASP A 12 0.12 -8.39 11.94
N ALA A 13 1.34 -7.85 11.81
CA ALA A 13 1.78 -7.13 10.62
C ALA A 13 1.70 -8.00 9.34
N THR A 14 2.21 -9.23 9.36
CA THR A 14 2.28 -10.11 8.16
C THR A 14 0.92 -10.40 7.53
N SER A 15 -0.15 -10.48 8.31
CA SER A 15 -1.50 -10.76 7.79
C SER A 15 -2.06 -9.60 6.97
N VAL A 16 -1.70 -8.36 7.34
CA VAL A 16 -2.06 -7.14 6.60
C VAL A 16 -1.35 -7.09 5.25
N GLN A 17 -0.08 -7.48 5.22
CA GLN A 17 0.77 -7.39 4.01
C GLN A 17 0.18 -8.17 2.82
N LYS A 18 -0.34 -9.37 3.08
CA LYS A 18 -0.95 -10.20 2.04
C LYS A 18 -2.22 -9.58 1.47
N GLY A 19 -3.08 -9.03 2.33
CA GLY A 19 -4.31 -8.36 1.91
C GLY A 19 -4.04 -7.12 1.05
N ILE A 20 -3.01 -6.33 1.40
CA ILE A 20 -2.58 -5.19 0.58
C ILE A 20 -2.10 -5.67 -0.80
N LEU A 21 -1.25 -6.70 -0.85
CA LEU A 21 -0.76 -7.25 -2.12
C LEU A 21 -1.92 -7.74 -3.01
N GLU A 22 -2.86 -8.49 -2.44
CA GLU A 22 -4.02 -9.00 -3.17
C GLU A 22 -4.90 -7.86 -3.73
N LEU A 23 -5.12 -6.78 -2.97
CA LEU A 23 -5.86 -5.63 -3.49
C LEU A 23 -5.15 -4.92 -4.63
N VAL A 24 -3.84 -4.71 -4.50
CA VAL A 24 -3.05 -4.07 -5.54
C VAL A 24 -3.07 -4.93 -6.81
N LEU A 25 -2.89 -6.25 -6.69
CA LEU A 25 -3.01 -7.17 -7.83
C LEU A 25 -4.42 -7.17 -8.44
N GLY A 26 -5.45 -6.93 -7.64
CA GLY A 26 -6.85 -6.93 -8.08
C GLY A 26 -7.37 -5.64 -8.71
N TYR A 27 -6.55 -4.58 -8.78
CA TYR A 27 -6.95 -3.33 -9.44
C TYR A 27 -7.24 -3.58 -10.94
N PRO A 28 -8.45 -3.28 -11.45
CA PRO A 28 -8.84 -3.69 -12.80
C PRO A 28 -8.30 -2.78 -13.91
N ASP A 29 -7.97 -1.53 -13.60
CA ASP A 29 -7.70 -0.49 -14.60
C ASP A 29 -6.19 -0.25 -14.82
N TYR A 30 -5.37 -1.28 -14.63
CA TYR A 30 -3.98 -1.22 -15.06
C TYR A 30 -3.89 -0.95 -16.57
N PRO A 31 -2.92 -0.13 -17.03
CA PRO A 31 -2.73 0.09 -18.45
C PRO A 31 -2.36 -1.22 -19.14
N GLU A 32 -2.77 -1.42 -20.39
CA GLU A 32 -2.49 -2.66 -21.16
C GLU A 32 -1.00 -3.04 -21.20
N SER A 33 -0.13 -2.04 -21.09
CA SER A 33 1.32 -2.20 -21.01
C SER A 33 1.86 -2.67 -19.65
N PHE A 34 0.99 -2.99 -18.69
CA PHE A 34 1.34 -3.44 -17.35
C PHE A 34 0.45 -4.61 -16.92
N THR A 35 1.02 -5.81 -16.90
CA THR A 35 0.38 -6.97 -16.27
C THR A 35 0.68 -6.94 -14.78
N ALA A 36 -0.35 -6.83 -13.93
CA ALA A 36 -0.17 -6.91 -12.48
C ALA A 36 -0.11 -8.37 -12.00
N ASP A 37 1.08 -8.83 -11.65
CA ASP A 37 1.33 -10.13 -11.05
C ASP A 37 2.57 -10.09 -10.14
N ASN A 38 2.97 -11.22 -9.57
CA ASN A 38 4.14 -11.29 -8.69
C ASN A 38 5.49 -11.02 -9.40
N SER A 39 5.52 -10.88 -10.72
CA SER A 39 6.70 -10.51 -11.50
C SER A 39 6.87 -8.99 -11.61
N THR A 40 5.79 -8.21 -11.56
CA THR A 40 5.78 -6.74 -11.73
C THR A 40 5.33 -5.99 -10.48
N VAL A 41 4.60 -6.62 -9.57
CA VAL A 41 4.22 -6.12 -8.26
C VAL A 41 5.06 -6.84 -7.20
N LYS A 42 5.89 -6.08 -6.48
CA LYS A 42 6.90 -6.61 -5.56
C LYS A 42 6.71 -6.08 -4.16
N TRP A 43 6.94 -6.95 -3.19
CA TRP A 43 7.01 -6.56 -1.79
C TRP A 43 8.43 -6.10 -1.44
N SER A 44 8.56 -4.92 -0.83
CA SER A 44 9.82 -4.30 -0.40
C SER A 44 10.89 -4.21 -1.48
N ASN A 45 10.50 -4.14 -2.76
CA ASN A 45 11.44 -4.08 -3.89
C ASN A 45 10.80 -3.41 -5.11
N LEU A 46 11.63 -3.04 -6.09
CA LEU A 46 11.25 -2.61 -7.43
C LEU A 46 12.13 -3.34 -8.45
N ASN A 47 11.59 -3.60 -9.64
CA ASN A 47 12.40 -4.05 -10.77
C ASN A 47 13.26 -2.89 -11.29
N GLU A 48 14.24 -3.18 -12.15
CA GLU A 48 15.06 -2.16 -12.79
C GLU A 48 14.25 -1.24 -13.71
N ASP A 49 13.23 -1.81 -14.36
CA ASP A 49 12.35 -1.20 -15.33
C ASP A 49 10.98 -0.86 -14.71
N ARG A 50 9.87 -1.24 -15.38
CA ARG A 50 8.52 -0.90 -14.95
C ARG A 50 7.99 -1.89 -13.91
N SER A 51 7.66 -1.39 -12.72
CA SER A 51 7.13 -2.21 -11.62
C SER A 51 6.40 -1.39 -10.57
N ILE A 52 5.61 -2.06 -9.75
CA ILE A 52 5.03 -1.52 -8.53
C ILE A 52 5.71 -2.17 -7.33
N GLY A 53 6.14 -1.35 -6.39
CA GLY A 53 6.72 -1.77 -5.12
C GLY A 53 5.80 -1.41 -3.96
N LEU A 54 5.62 -2.34 -3.03
CA LEU A 54 4.84 -2.17 -1.81
C LEU A 54 5.78 -2.18 -0.60
N PHE A 55 5.88 -1.06 0.10
CA PHE A 55 6.87 -0.84 1.14
C PHE A 55 6.21 -0.58 2.49
N PRO A 56 6.38 -1.46 3.49
CA PRO A 56 6.03 -1.15 4.87
C PRO A 56 6.71 0.13 5.34
N MET A 57 5.96 0.97 6.04
CA MET A 57 6.52 2.16 6.69
C MET A 57 6.57 1.95 8.21
N GLN A 58 7.43 2.72 8.87
CA GLN A 58 7.38 2.82 10.33
C GLN A 58 6.04 3.45 10.77
N GLY A 59 5.58 3.11 11.97
CA GLY A 59 4.30 3.61 12.51
C GLY A 59 3.16 2.58 12.54
N ALA A 60 3.50 1.30 12.34
CA ALA A 60 2.59 0.18 12.59
C ALA A 60 2.39 0.00 14.11
N VAL A 61 1.19 0.32 14.61
CA VAL A 61 0.90 0.37 16.05
C VAL A 61 -0.49 -0.17 16.38
N TYR A 62 -0.65 -0.63 17.61
CA TYR A 62 -1.96 -0.79 18.22
C TYR A 62 -2.53 0.59 18.58
N LEU A 63 -3.73 0.88 18.09
CA LEU A 63 -4.46 2.10 18.42
C LEU A 63 -5.27 1.92 19.70
N LYS A 64 -5.85 0.73 19.89
CA LYS A 64 -6.66 0.40 21.06
C LYS A 64 -6.65 -1.09 21.33
N ARG A 65 -6.57 -1.47 22.60
CA ARG A 65 -6.68 -2.87 23.04
C ARG A 65 -7.88 -3.03 23.96
N TYR A 66 -8.63 -4.10 23.76
CA TYR A 66 -9.82 -4.42 24.53
C TYR A 66 -9.51 -5.52 25.56
N VAL A 67 -10.24 -5.54 26.67
CA VAL A 67 -10.09 -6.58 27.73
C VAL A 67 -10.34 -7.99 27.16
N SER A 68 -11.17 -8.12 26.12
CA SER A 68 -11.38 -9.36 25.37
C SER A 68 -10.13 -9.87 24.63
N GLY A 69 -9.10 -9.03 24.50
CA GLY A 69 -7.92 -9.25 23.67
C GLY A 69 -8.11 -8.95 22.19
N SER A 70 -9.28 -8.41 21.80
CA SER A 70 -9.48 -7.76 20.50
C SER A 70 -8.70 -6.44 20.45
N TYR A 71 -8.42 -5.91 19.26
CA TYR A 71 -7.69 -4.65 19.11
C TYR A 71 -8.00 -3.92 17.80
N GLU A 72 -7.78 -2.62 17.80
CA GLU A 72 -7.69 -1.78 16.60
C GLU A 72 -6.22 -1.46 16.33
N ALA A 73 -5.83 -1.47 15.07
CA ALA A 73 -4.45 -1.22 14.68
C ALA A 73 -4.37 -0.45 13.36
N GLN A 74 -3.25 0.24 13.17
CA GLN A 74 -2.91 0.90 11.91
C GLN A 74 -1.63 0.31 11.33
N TYR A 75 -1.56 0.32 10.00
CA TYR A 75 -0.44 -0.18 9.22
C TYR A 75 -0.13 0.79 8.07
N PRO A 76 0.88 1.66 8.21
CA PRO A 76 1.30 2.55 7.15
C PRO A 76 2.16 1.80 6.12
N PHE A 77 1.96 2.13 4.85
CA PHE A 77 2.73 1.56 3.74
C PHE A 77 2.82 2.57 2.59
N GLN A 78 3.81 2.39 1.72
CA GLN A 78 3.97 3.18 0.50
C GLN A 78 3.76 2.27 -0.71
N ILE A 79 3.10 2.81 -1.73
CA ILE A 79 3.07 2.24 -3.06
C ILE A 79 3.98 3.09 -3.93
N ALA A 80 4.95 2.46 -4.59
CA ALA A 80 5.84 3.13 -5.52
C ALA A 80 5.65 2.52 -6.92
N TYR A 81 5.45 3.36 -7.93
CA TYR A 81 5.37 2.97 -9.33
C TYR A 81 6.58 3.48 -10.09
N LYS A 82 7.46 2.56 -10.51
CA LYS A 82 8.61 2.86 -11.36
C LYS A 82 8.21 2.73 -12.82
N CYS A 83 8.55 3.75 -13.61
CA CYS A 83 8.17 3.88 -15.02
C CYS A 83 9.27 4.59 -15.82
N SER A 84 9.25 4.46 -17.14
CA SER A 84 10.24 5.02 -18.07
C SER A 84 9.62 6.07 -18.99
N ALA A 85 8.91 7.05 -18.43
CA ALA A 85 8.25 8.09 -19.19
C ALA A 85 9.25 9.10 -19.79
N ASP A 86 9.21 9.30 -21.10
CA ASP A 86 10.10 10.20 -21.86
C ASP A 86 9.43 11.52 -22.27
N THR A 87 8.13 11.64 -22.05
CA THR A 87 7.34 12.85 -22.33
C THR A 87 6.57 13.32 -21.11
N ASN A 88 6.23 14.62 -21.05
CA ASN A 88 5.38 15.16 -19.99
C ASN A 88 4.02 14.47 -19.93
N ARG A 89 3.45 14.10 -21.07
CA ARG A 89 2.17 13.39 -21.14
C ARG A 89 2.27 12.01 -20.51
N ALA A 90 3.29 11.22 -20.88
CA ALA A 90 3.50 9.90 -20.29
C ALA A 90 3.71 9.99 -18.77
N ASN A 91 4.46 10.99 -18.30
CA ASN A 91 4.65 11.24 -16.87
C ASN A 91 3.31 11.53 -16.14
N ILE A 92 2.43 12.34 -16.75
CA ILE A 92 1.11 12.63 -16.20
C ILE A 92 0.23 11.38 -16.19
N ASP A 93 0.26 10.58 -17.26
CA ASP A 93 -0.53 9.35 -17.37
C ASP A 93 -0.08 8.31 -16.32
N ASP A 94 1.23 8.13 -16.15
CA ASP A 94 1.81 7.23 -15.13
C ASP A 94 1.51 7.71 -13.69
N GLN A 95 1.56 9.02 -13.44
CA GLN A 95 1.17 9.61 -12.16
C GLN A 95 -0.33 9.40 -11.88
N THR A 96 -1.17 9.59 -12.91
CA THR A 96 -2.63 9.41 -12.83
C THR A 96 -2.99 7.97 -12.56
N MET A 97 -2.29 7.00 -13.14
CA MET A 97 -2.49 5.58 -12.85
C MET A 97 -2.26 5.29 -11.37
N LEU A 98 -1.18 5.80 -10.78
CA LEU A 98 -0.92 5.59 -9.35
C LEU A 98 -1.95 6.30 -8.46
N GLU A 99 -2.43 7.48 -8.87
CA GLU A 99 -3.50 8.21 -8.19
C GLU A 99 -4.81 7.41 -8.19
N GLN A 100 -5.16 6.81 -9.33
CA GLN A 100 -6.36 5.98 -9.48
C GLN A 100 -6.26 4.66 -8.72
N LEU A 101 -5.09 3.99 -8.75
CA LEU A 101 -4.83 2.81 -7.92
C LEU A 101 -5.01 3.13 -6.43
N ALA A 102 -4.48 4.26 -5.97
CA ALA A 102 -4.64 4.70 -4.59
C ALA A 102 -6.11 4.96 -4.25
N GLY A 103 -6.86 5.66 -5.12
CA GLY A 103 -8.30 5.86 -4.95
C GLY A 103 -9.09 4.55 -4.92
N TRP A 104 -8.73 3.58 -5.76
CA TRP A 104 -9.33 2.24 -5.73
C TRP A 104 -9.13 1.56 -4.38
N LEU A 105 -7.95 1.65 -3.78
CA LEU A 105 -7.68 1.08 -2.45
C LEU A 105 -8.54 1.74 -1.36
N GLU A 106 -8.84 3.04 -1.46
CA GLU A 106 -9.68 3.76 -0.50
C GLU A 106 -11.14 3.31 -0.56
N GLU A 107 -11.62 2.94 -1.75
CA GLU A 107 -13.00 2.48 -1.98
C GLU A 107 -13.15 0.95 -1.84
N SER A 108 -12.03 0.21 -1.84
CA SER A 108 -12.01 -1.25 -1.84
C SER A 108 -12.11 -1.87 -0.46
N GLY A 109 -12.74 -3.05 -0.39
CA GLY A 109 -12.71 -3.91 0.80
C GLY A 109 -11.54 -4.91 0.74
N ILE A 110 -10.75 -5.01 1.81
CA ILE A 110 -9.80 -6.13 1.98
C ILE A 110 -10.54 -7.35 2.53
N THR A 111 -10.36 -8.49 1.87
CA THR A 111 -10.61 -9.80 2.49
C THR A 111 -9.30 -10.27 3.12
N PHE A 112 -9.21 -10.23 4.44
CA PHE A 112 -8.06 -10.81 5.12
C PHE A 112 -8.16 -12.34 5.11
N SER A 113 -7.02 -13.01 4.96
CA SER A 113 -6.94 -14.47 5.11
C SER A 113 -7.29 -14.95 6.52
N ASP A 114 -7.11 -14.09 7.54
CA ASP A 114 -7.60 -14.31 8.90
C ASP A 114 -9.00 -13.70 9.04
N SER A 115 -10.03 -14.53 9.20
CA SER A 115 -11.44 -14.12 9.34
C SER A 115 -11.73 -13.29 10.58
N ARG A 116 -10.76 -13.20 11.51
CA ARG A 116 -10.83 -12.33 12.68
C ARG A 116 -10.48 -10.88 12.38
N MET A 117 -9.80 -10.63 11.26
CA MET A 117 -9.45 -9.29 10.83
C MET A 117 -10.57 -8.69 10.00
N GLN A 118 -10.88 -7.43 10.27
CA GLN A 118 -11.92 -6.66 9.59
C GLN A 118 -11.33 -5.31 9.19
N LEU A 119 -11.45 -4.97 7.91
CA LEU A 119 -10.96 -3.68 7.43
C LEU A 119 -11.85 -2.59 7.98
N GLU A 120 -11.26 -1.52 8.52
CA GLU A 120 -12.01 -0.31 8.84
C GLU A 120 -11.95 0.66 7.65
N TYR A 121 -10.74 1.02 7.21
CA TYR A 121 -10.51 1.84 6.01
C TYR A 121 -9.07 1.76 5.55
N ILE A 122 -8.82 2.24 4.32
CA ILE A 122 -7.50 2.58 3.81
C ILE A 122 -7.59 4.03 3.35
N ASP A 123 -6.67 4.89 3.78
CA ASP A 123 -6.63 6.29 3.36
C ASP A 123 -5.24 6.64 2.82
N ARG A 124 -5.19 7.56 1.85
CA ARG A 124 -3.96 8.27 1.51
C ARG A 124 -3.51 9.17 2.64
N THR A 125 -2.20 9.19 2.87
CA THR A 125 -1.53 10.12 3.79
C THR A 125 -0.60 11.09 3.06
N SER A 126 -0.52 10.98 1.74
CA SER A 126 0.15 11.94 0.85
C SER A 126 -0.58 12.01 -0.49
N PRO A 127 -0.40 13.11 -1.27
CA PRO A 127 -0.64 13.05 -2.72
C PRO A 127 0.37 12.10 -3.38
N VAL A 128 0.16 11.75 -4.65
CA VAL A 128 1.23 11.13 -5.45
C VAL A 128 2.36 12.15 -5.68
N PHE A 129 3.60 11.72 -5.42
CA PHE A 129 4.81 12.53 -5.58
C PHE A 129 5.91 11.77 -6.34
N ALA A 130 6.86 12.49 -6.92
CA ALA A 130 8.06 11.87 -7.48
C ALA A 130 9.04 11.52 -6.35
N ALA A 131 9.25 10.23 -6.11
CA ALA A 131 10.10 9.72 -5.04
C ALA A 131 11.57 9.55 -5.46
N ALA A 132 11.81 9.18 -6.72
CA ALA A 132 13.14 9.04 -7.28
C ALA A 132 13.13 9.31 -8.79
N LYS A 133 14.28 9.71 -9.33
CA LYS A 133 14.51 9.86 -10.75
C LYS A 133 15.93 9.41 -11.10
N ASP A 134 16.00 8.47 -12.03
CA ASP A 134 17.23 8.02 -12.67
C ASP A 134 17.25 8.49 -14.14
N ASP A 135 18.35 8.26 -14.86
CA ASP A 135 18.53 8.76 -16.24
C ASP A 135 17.37 8.39 -17.19
N ASN A 136 16.80 7.19 -17.01
CA ASN A 136 15.75 6.65 -17.89
C ASN A 136 14.43 6.31 -17.18
N THR A 137 14.34 6.53 -15.86
CA THR A 137 13.16 6.13 -15.10
C THR A 137 12.77 7.17 -14.04
N VAL A 138 11.47 7.23 -13.76
CA VAL A 138 10.89 7.99 -12.67
C VAL A 138 10.14 7.03 -11.77
N THR A 139 10.29 7.18 -10.46
CA THR A 139 9.49 6.47 -9.47
C THR A 139 8.51 7.45 -8.86
N TYR A 140 7.23 7.27 -9.13
CA TYR A 140 6.15 7.94 -8.40
C TYR A 140 5.81 7.15 -7.15
N ALA A 141 5.39 7.82 -6.09
CA ALA A 141 4.97 7.15 -4.87
C ALA A 141 3.78 7.84 -4.21
N VAL A 142 3.04 7.07 -3.42
CA VAL A 142 1.95 7.54 -2.57
C VAL A 142 2.02 6.79 -1.24
N ASN A 143 1.88 7.52 -0.14
CA ASN A 143 1.83 6.95 1.19
C ASN A 143 0.37 6.66 1.56
N MET A 144 0.15 5.48 2.11
CA MET A 144 -1.15 4.95 2.48
C MET A 144 -1.15 4.53 3.95
N GLN A 145 -2.32 4.53 4.58
CA GLN A 145 -2.53 4.01 5.91
C GLN A 145 -3.74 3.10 5.92
N LEU A 146 -3.52 1.83 6.28
CA LEU A 146 -4.58 0.86 6.50
C LEU A 146 -4.94 0.83 7.98
N ARG A 147 -6.22 0.83 8.30
CA ARG A 147 -6.73 0.59 9.65
C ARG A 147 -7.63 -0.63 9.69
N TYR A 148 -7.47 -1.47 10.71
CA TYR A 148 -8.24 -2.70 10.86
C TYR A 148 -8.56 -3.00 12.32
N PHE A 149 -9.64 -3.75 12.50
CA PHE A 149 -10.02 -4.36 13.76
C PHE A 149 -9.70 -5.86 13.74
N TYR A 150 -9.17 -6.37 14.84
CA TYR A 150 -8.98 -7.80 15.06
C TYR A 150 -9.86 -8.29 16.20
N LYS A 151 -10.68 -9.30 15.91
CA LYS A 151 -11.58 -9.97 16.86
C LYS A 151 -10.94 -11.23 17.44
N LYS A 152 -10.65 -11.23 18.73
CA LYS A 152 -10.06 -12.41 19.40
C LYS A 152 -11.01 -13.59 19.50
#